data_AF-A0A940DRA6-F1
#
_entry.id   AF-A0A940DRA6-F1
#
_cell.length_a   1.000
_cell.length_b   1.000
_cell.length_c   1.000
_cell.angle_alpha   90.00
_cell.angle_beta   90.00
_cell.angle_gamma   90.00
#
_symmetry.space_group_name_H-M   'P 1'
#
loop_
_entity.id
_entity.type
_entity.pdbx_description
1 polymer ?
#
loop_
_entity_poly.entity_id
_entity_poly.type
_entity_poly.pdbx_seq_one_letter_code
_entity_poly.pdbx_strand_id
1 'polypeptide(L)'
;MEKEFSRVHSATDIIVSIVLVAGGCTLVLLPTSTSVNVLGFFMIITGLVLALILRTGYKDKETGERFRKTEKFFPAHCKDSISRAMVSAPEKIDFSEENKGNGLRLDTFFNSKTGHVYCRLYEYIPYRYQPCTEYITIDMKQAEKLTK
;
A
#
# COMPACT_ATOMS: atom_id res chain seq x y z
N MET A 1 -5.02 -18.20 -10.02
CA MET A 1 -6.23 -17.55 -9.45
C MET A 1 -6.23 -16.07 -9.81
N GLU A 2 -7.29 -15.56 -10.43
CA GLU A 2 -7.44 -14.12 -10.69
C GLU A 2 -7.97 -13.39 -9.44
N LYS A 3 -7.06 -12.92 -8.57
CA LYS A 3 -7.47 -12.09 -7.44
C LYS A 3 -7.67 -10.63 -7.85
N GLU A 4 -8.87 -10.13 -7.60
CA GLU A 4 -9.20 -8.71 -7.76
C GLU A 4 -9.21 -7.98 -6.42
N PHE A 5 -8.27 -7.05 -6.25
CA PHE A 5 -8.22 -6.16 -5.09
C PHE A 5 -8.83 -4.80 -5.41
N SER A 6 -9.77 -4.36 -4.60
CA SER A 6 -10.37 -3.01 -4.66
C SER A 6 -9.72 -2.09 -3.64
N ARG A 7 -9.49 -0.82 -4.00
CA ARG A 7 -8.96 0.18 -3.04
C ARG A 7 -10.04 0.65 -2.09
N VAL A 8 -9.75 0.63 -0.80
CA VAL A 8 -10.64 1.04 0.29
C VAL A 8 -9.93 1.99 1.26
N HIS A 9 -10.71 2.74 2.03
CA HIS A 9 -10.15 3.57 3.10
C HIS A 9 -9.53 2.67 4.19
N SER A 10 -8.25 2.91 4.47
CA SER A 10 -7.59 2.34 5.64
C SER A 10 -8.05 3.08 6.91
N ALA A 11 -7.88 2.44 8.07
CA ALA A 11 -8.13 3.09 9.36
C ALA A 11 -7.24 4.33 9.54
N THR A 12 -6.00 4.28 9.05
CA THR A 12 -5.07 5.42 9.04
C THR A 12 -5.63 6.59 8.23
N ASP A 13 -6.24 6.30 7.07
CA ASP A 13 -6.78 7.33 6.18
C ASP A 13 -7.93 8.08 6.86
N ILE A 14 -8.79 7.34 7.56
CA ILE A 14 -9.92 7.87 8.31
C ILE A 14 -9.42 8.73 9.48
N ILE A 15 -8.46 8.22 10.27
CA ILE A 15 -7.93 8.95 11.44
C ILE A 15 -7.29 10.27 11.01
N VAL A 16 -6.42 10.26 9.99
CA VAL A 16 -5.76 11.48 9.49
C VAL A 16 -6.79 12.53 9.07
N SER A 17 -7.82 12.09 8.35
CA SER A 17 -8.88 12.99 7.87
C SER A 17 -9.70 13.57 9.03
N ILE A 18 -10.07 12.74 10.02
CA ILE A 18 -10.81 13.18 11.21
C ILE A 18 -9.99 14.18 12.04
N VAL A 19 -8.71 13.90 12.27
CA VAL A 19 -7.82 14.79 13.06
C VAL A 19 -7.70 16.16 12.40
N LEU A 20 -7.57 16.22 11.07
CA LEU A 20 -7.54 17.46 10.31
C LEU A 20 -8.84 18.26 10.43
N VAL A 21 -9.99 17.61 10.27
CA VAL A 21 -11.30 18.27 10.39
C VAL A 21 -11.53 18.75 11.82
N ALA A 22 -11.29 17.90 12.82
CA ALA A 22 -11.48 18.25 14.22
C ALA A 22 -10.56 19.41 14.64
N GLY A 23 -9.27 19.34 14.29
CA GLY A 23 -8.31 20.41 14.58
C GLY A 23 -8.69 21.73 13.89
N GLY A 24 -9.11 21.67 12.63
CA GLY A 24 -9.60 22.85 11.91
C GLY A 24 -10.84 23.47 12.55
N CYS A 25 -11.82 22.65 12.98
CA CYS A 25 -12.99 23.12 13.72
C CYS A 25 -12.60 23.80 15.04
N THR A 26 -11.66 23.23 15.80
CA THR A 26 -11.17 23.82 17.04
C THR A 26 -10.56 25.20 16.82
N LEU A 27 -9.75 25.37 15.76
CA LEU A 27 -9.13 26.65 15.44
C LEU A 27 -10.16 27.73 15.07
N VAL A 28 -11.24 27.36 14.35
CA VAL A 28 -12.30 28.29 13.94
C VAL A 28 -13.21 28.69 15.11
N LEU A 29 -13.47 27.78 16.05
CA LEU A 29 -14.37 28.02 17.18
C LEU A 29 -13.74 28.85 18.30
N LEU A 30 -12.41 28.81 18.43
CA LEU A 30 -11.70 29.59 19.43
C LEU A 30 -11.58 31.06 18.97
N PRO A 31 -11.65 32.03 19.89
CA PRO A 31 -11.47 33.45 19.57
C PRO A 31 -10.00 33.73 19.25
N THR A 32 -9.58 33.37 18.04
CA THR A 32 -8.22 33.56 17.54
C THR A 32 -8.19 34.63 16.45
N SER A 33 -6.99 35.02 16.00
CA SER A 33 -6.85 36.00 14.93
C SER A 33 -7.46 35.48 13.63
N THR A 34 -7.90 36.40 12.77
CA THR A 34 -8.49 36.06 11.47
C THR A 34 -7.60 35.14 10.62
N SER A 35 -6.27 35.29 10.72
CA SER A 35 -5.31 34.41 10.06
C SER A 35 -5.38 32.95 10.55
N VAL A 36 -5.60 32.72 11.84
CA VAL A 36 -5.72 31.38 12.43
C VAL A 36 -7.06 30.74 12.05
N ASN A 37 -8.13 31.52 11.96
CA ASN A 37 -9.41 31.04 11.45
C ASN A 37 -9.31 30.59 9.98
N VAL A 38 -8.62 31.34 9.13
CA VAL A 38 -8.38 30.95 7.72
C VAL A 38 -7.60 29.63 7.63
N LEU A 39 -6.58 29.45 8.46
CA LEU A 39 -5.85 28.19 8.56
C LEU A 39 -6.78 27.03 8.99
N GLY A 40 -7.65 27.28 9.97
CA GLY A 40 -8.64 26.30 10.42
C GLY A 40 -9.60 25.85 9.30
N PHE A 41 -10.12 26.79 8.51
CA PHE A 41 -10.92 26.45 7.33
C PHE A 41 -10.14 25.63 6.30
N PHE A 42 -8.87 25.98 6.06
CA PHE A 42 -8.03 25.22 5.13
C PHE A 42 -7.81 23.78 5.62
N MET A 43 -7.60 23.58 6.93
CA MET A 43 -7.48 22.25 7.53
C MET A 43 -8.76 21.43 7.38
N ILE A 44 -9.94 22.04 7.58
CA ILE A 44 -11.23 21.37 7.40
C ILE A 44 -11.39 20.91 5.95
N ILE A 45 -11.17 21.81 4.98
CA ILE A 45 -11.29 21.49 3.55
C ILE A 45 -10.31 20.37 3.18
N THR A 46 -9.06 20.49 3.61
CA THR A 46 -8.04 19.47 3.34
C THR A 46 -8.42 18.12 3.94
N GLY A 47 -8.91 18.10 5.19
CA GLY A 47 -9.37 16.87 5.83
C GLY A 47 -10.54 16.20 5.09
N LEU A 48 -11.52 16.99 4.62
CA LEU A 48 -12.63 16.48 3.82
C LEU A 48 -12.17 15.92 2.47
N VAL A 49 -11.26 16.62 1.79
CA VAL A 49 -10.68 16.16 0.51
C VAL A 49 -9.91 14.86 0.71
N LEU A 50 -9.08 14.77 1.75
CA LEU A 50 -8.35 13.54 2.07
C LEU A 50 -9.29 12.39 2.43
N ALA A 51 -10.39 12.66 3.14
CA ALA A 51 -11.39 11.64 3.47
C ALA A 51 -12.00 10.99 2.21
N LEU A 52 -12.11 11.71 1.10
CA LEU A 52 -12.67 11.20 -0.14
C LEU A 52 -11.62 10.50 -1.01
N ILE A 53 -10.39 11.03 -1.05
CA ILE A 53 -9.35 10.62 -1.99
C ILE A 53 -8.47 9.50 -1.43
N LEU A 54 -8.15 9.53 -0.14
CA LEU A 54 -7.13 8.68 0.46
C LEU A 54 -7.66 7.25 0.65
N ARG A 55 -7.30 6.36 -0.28
CA ARG A 55 -7.65 4.93 -0.24
C ARG A 55 -6.38 4.08 -0.31
N THR A 56 -5.73 3.91 0.82
CA THR A 56 -4.45 3.17 0.92
C THR A 56 -4.65 1.68 1.23
N GLY A 57 -5.83 1.29 1.71
CA GLY A 57 -6.17 -0.10 1.98
C GLY A 57 -6.60 -0.84 0.72
N TYR A 58 -6.49 -2.17 0.74
CA TYR A 58 -6.97 -3.06 -0.31
C TYR A 58 -7.99 -4.03 0.26
N LYS A 59 -9.04 -4.35 -0.48
CA LYS A 59 -10.05 -5.35 -0.11
C LYS A 59 -10.18 -6.36 -1.24
N ASP A 60 -10.00 -7.63 -0.91
CA ASP A 60 -10.27 -8.74 -1.81
C ASP A 60 -11.78 -8.82 -2.07
N LYS A 61 -12.19 -8.82 -3.34
CA LYS A 61 -13.60 -8.81 -3.72
C LYS A 61 -14.30 -10.13 -3.42
N GLU A 62 -13.59 -11.26 -3.47
CA GLU A 62 -14.18 -12.58 -3.26
C GLU A 62 -14.36 -12.87 -1.77
N THR A 63 -13.29 -12.68 -0.99
CA THR A 63 -13.26 -13.05 0.44
C THR A 63 -13.73 -11.91 1.34
N GLY A 64 -13.72 -10.67 0.84
CA GLY A 64 -14.01 -9.48 1.63
C GLY A 64 -12.91 -9.08 2.61
N GLU A 65 -11.79 -9.81 2.64
CA GLU A 65 -10.67 -9.53 3.53
C GLU A 65 -9.94 -8.24 3.16
N ARG A 66 -9.36 -7.58 4.17
CA ARG A 66 -8.62 -6.32 4.02
C ARG A 66 -7.12 -6.55 4.12
N PHE A 67 -6.39 -6.03 3.14
CA PHE A 67 -4.95 -6.15 2.99
C PHE A 67 -4.30 -4.77 2.99
N ARG A 68 -3.04 -4.74 3.46
CA ARG A 68 -2.09 -3.67 3.18
C ARG A 68 -1.22 -4.08 2.00
N LYS A 69 -0.71 -3.10 1.26
CA LYS A 69 0.17 -3.34 0.11
C LYS A 69 1.55 -2.74 0.37
N THR A 70 2.60 -3.49 0.09
CA THR A 70 3.97 -3.02 -0.08
C THR A 70 4.42 -3.22 -1.52
N GLU A 71 5.22 -2.29 -2.03
CA GLU A 71 5.78 -2.33 -3.38
C GLU A 71 7.29 -2.26 -3.26
N LYS A 72 8.01 -3.21 -3.85
CA LYS A 72 9.48 -3.24 -3.88
C LYS A 72 9.97 -3.28 -5.32
N PHE A 73 10.99 -2.49 -5.63
CA PHE A 73 11.50 -2.31 -6.99
C PHE A 73 12.86 -2.97 -7.15
N PHE A 74 13.05 -3.66 -8.28
CA PHE A 74 14.27 -4.39 -8.59
C PHE A 74 14.72 -4.15 -10.05
N PRO A 75 16.00 -4.35 -10.36
CA PRO A 75 16.50 -4.42 -11.73
C PRO A 75 15.91 -5.59 -12.53
N ALA A 76 15.82 -5.45 -13.86
CA ALA A 76 15.24 -6.48 -14.75
C ALA A 76 15.97 -7.84 -14.69
N HIS A 77 17.30 -7.84 -14.46
CA HIS A 77 18.09 -9.06 -14.43
C HIS A 77 17.77 -9.97 -13.23
N CYS A 78 17.12 -9.45 -12.18
CA CYS A 78 16.75 -10.22 -11.00
C CYS A 78 15.49 -11.09 -11.21
N LYS A 79 14.84 -11.01 -12.38
CA LYS A 79 13.52 -11.62 -12.66
C LYS A 79 13.46 -13.10 -12.30
N ASP A 80 14.39 -13.88 -12.83
CA ASP A 80 14.39 -15.34 -12.64
C ASP A 80 14.75 -15.76 -11.22
N SER A 81 15.54 -14.93 -10.52
CA SER A 81 15.91 -15.17 -9.13
C SER A 81 14.70 -14.94 -8.22
N ILE A 82 14.02 -13.80 -8.39
CA ILE A 82 12.85 -13.42 -7.58
C ILE A 82 11.68 -14.37 -7.86
N SER A 83 11.38 -14.66 -9.12
CA SER A 83 10.26 -15.56 -9.48
C SER A 83 10.44 -16.96 -8.90
N ARG A 84 11.67 -17.51 -8.93
CA ARG A 84 11.99 -18.80 -8.30
C ARG A 84 11.94 -18.74 -6.77
N ALA A 85 12.49 -17.68 -6.16
CA ALA A 85 12.48 -17.53 -4.72
C ALA A 85 11.05 -17.39 -4.18
N MET A 86 10.15 -16.70 -4.89
CA MET A 86 8.74 -16.57 -4.50
C MET A 86 8.01 -17.92 -4.43
N VAL A 87 8.35 -18.88 -5.28
CA VAL A 87 7.74 -20.22 -5.29
C VAL A 87 8.38 -21.16 -4.27
N SER A 88 9.71 -21.10 -4.13
CA SER A 88 10.48 -22.12 -3.41
C SER A 88 10.91 -21.71 -2.00
N ALA A 89 11.33 -20.46 -1.80
CA ALA A 89 11.85 -19.96 -0.53
C ALA A 89 11.78 -18.42 -0.47
N PRO A 90 10.61 -17.84 -0.14
CA PRO A 90 10.39 -16.39 -0.15
C PRO A 90 11.34 -15.62 0.78
N GLU A 91 11.80 -16.26 1.85
CA GLU A 91 12.75 -15.70 2.83
C GLU A 91 14.15 -15.43 2.26
N LYS A 92 14.48 -16.11 1.14
CA LYS A 92 15.78 -16.03 0.45
C LYS A 92 15.79 -15.01 -0.68
N ILE A 93 14.71 -14.25 -0.87
CA ILE A 93 14.74 -13.12 -1.81
C ILE A 93 15.87 -12.18 -1.38
N ASP A 94 16.77 -11.90 -2.32
CA ASP A 94 17.85 -10.98 -2.10
C ASP A 94 17.34 -9.55 -2.25
N PHE A 95 17.32 -8.82 -1.14
CA PHE A 95 16.92 -7.41 -1.09
C PHE A 95 18.11 -6.46 -1.26
N SER A 96 19.33 -6.97 -1.48
CA SER A 96 20.52 -6.14 -1.69
C SER A 96 20.42 -5.27 -2.94
N GLU A 97 19.64 -5.71 -3.93
CA GLU A 97 19.35 -5.00 -5.19
C GLU A 97 18.05 -4.18 -5.16
N GLU A 98 17.39 -4.11 -4.00
CA GLU A 98 16.18 -3.29 -3.83
C GLU A 98 16.50 -1.81 -4.13
N ASN A 99 15.64 -1.15 -4.89
CA ASN A 99 15.77 0.25 -5.32
C ASN A 99 16.99 0.57 -6.21
N LYS A 100 17.76 -0.43 -6.67
CA LYS A 100 18.84 -0.23 -7.66
C LYS A 100 18.36 -0.26 -9.11
N GLY A 101 17.06 -0.45 -9.32
CA GLY A 101 16.43 -0.42 -10.63
C GLY A 101 14.91 -0.51 -10.56
N ASN A 102 14.27 -0.21 -11.68
CA ASN A 102 12.80 -0.17 -11.82
C ASN A 102 12.31 -1.14 -12.92
N GLY A 103 13.10 -2.17 -13.22
CA GLY A 103 12.76 -3.16 -14.24
C GLY A 103 11.68 -4.13 -13.78
N LEU A 104 11.57 -4.33 -12.47
CA LEU A 104 10.59 -5.20 -11.84
C LEU A 104 9.94 -4.49 -10.64
N ARG A 105 8.67 -4.80 -10.41
CA ARG A 105 7.93 -4.37 -9.21
C ARG A 105 7.30 -5.59 -8.56
N LEU A 106 7.63 -5.84 -7.30
CA LEU A 106 7.03 -6.87 -6.49
C LEU A 106 5.94 -6.24 -5.61
N ASP A 107 4.69 -6.60 -5.90
CA ASP A 107 3.54 -6.17 -5.10
C ASP A 107 3.23 -7.26 -4.08
N THR A 108 3.25 -6.91 -2.79
CA THR A 108 2.90 -7.81 -1.69
C THR A 108 1.66 -7.28 -0.97
N PHE A 109 0.58 -8.06 -0.97
CA PHE A 109 -0.64 -7.81 -0.22
C PHE A 109 -0.66 -8.68 1.02
N PHE A 110 -0.76 -8.09 2.21
CA PHE A 110 -0.73 -8.85 3.45
C PHE A 110 -1.82 -8.42 4.43
N ASN A 111 -2.34 -9.39 5.18
CA ASN A 111 -3.28 -9.18 6.26
C ASN A 111 -2.70 -9.78 7.55
N SER A 112 -2.23 -8.92 8.45
CA SER A 112 -1.63 -9.34 9.72
C SER A 112 -2.60 -10.05 10.67
N LYS A 113 -3.92 -9.94 10.45
CA LYS A 113 -4.93 -10.60 11.29
C LYS A 113 -5.20 -12.04 10.85
N THR A 114 -5.26 -12.28 9.55
CA THR A 114 -5.55 -13.62 8.99
C THR A 114 -4.27 -14.39 8.64
N GLY A 115 -3.12 -13.71 8.56
CA GLY A 115 -1.85 -14.33 8.18
C GLY A 115 -1.73 -14.61 6.68
N HIS A 116 -2.70 -14.14 5.88
CA HIS A 116 -2.67 -14.31 4.43
C HIS A 116 -1.77 -13.27 3.77
N VAL A 117 -0.84 -13.76 2.94
CA VAL A 117 0.03 -12.93 2.11
C VAL A 117 -0.09 -13.37 0.66
N TYR A 118 -0.32 -12.42 -0.23
CA TYR A 118 -0.38 -12.60 -1.68
C TYR A 118 0.68 -11.75 -2.34
N CYS A 119 1.53 -12.37 -3.15
CA CYS A 119 2.60 -11.68 -3.85
C CYS A 119 2.43 -11.82 -5.36
N ARG A 120 2.79 -10.77 -6.10
CA ARG A 120 2.83 -10.81 -7.56
C ARG A 120 3.97 -9.97 -8.10
N LEU A 121 4.72 -10.54 -9.04
CA LEU A 121 5.80 -9.86 -9.72
C LEU A 121 5.28 -9.21 -11.01
N TYR A 122 5.69 -7.98 -11.25
CA TYR A 122 5.45 -7.22 -12.46
C TYR A 122 6.78 -6.87 -13.11
N GLU A 123 6.81 -6.83 -14.44
CA GLU A 123 7.94 -6.37 -15.24
C GLU A 123 7.58 -5.09 -15.96
N TYR A 124 8.56 -4.20 -16.04
CA TYR A 124 8.45 -2.98 -16.79
C TYR A 124 8.67 -3.28 -18.28
N ILE A 125 7.57 -3.32 -19.02
CA ILE A 125 7.53 -3.36 -20.48
C ILE A 125 7.20 -1.94 -20.93
N PRO A 126 7.77 -1.38 -22.02
CA PRO A 126 7.79 0.06 -22.26
C PRO A 126 6.52 0.81 -21.85
N TYR A 127 6.69 1.76 -20.92
CA TYR A 127 5.65 2.62 -20.34
C TYR A 127 4.66 1.98 -19.35
N ARG A 128 4.70 0.66 -19.09
CA ARG A 128 3.76 -0.01 -18.17
C ARG A 128 4.34 -1.23 -17.43
N TYR A 129 3.96 -1.38 -16.17
CA TYR A 129 4.19 -2.62 -15.43
C TYR A 129 3.14 -3.67 -15.82
N GLN A 130 3.58 -4.79 -16.38
CA GLN A 130 2.73 -5.92 -16.71
C GLN A 130 3.01 -7.10 -15.77
N PRO A 131 1.99 -7.85 -15.35
CA PRO A 131 2.19 -8.98 -14.46
C PRO A 131 2.96 -10.10 -15.17
N CYS A 132 4.04 -10.58 -14.55
CA CYS A 132 4.82 -11.71 -15.05
C CYS A 132 4.46 -13.03 -14.41
N THR A 133 3.95 -12.98 -13.19
CA THR A 133 3.57 -14.16 -12.42
C THR A 133 2.09 -14.12 -12.07
N GLU A 134 1.54 -15.30 -11.80
CA GLU A 134 0.29 -15.39 -11.05
C GLU A 134 0.49 -14.92 -9.61
N TYR A 135 -0.62 -14.73 -8.90
CA TYR A 135 -0.58 -14.51 -7.46
C TYR A 135 -0.08 -15.77 -6.76
N ILE A 136 0.93 -15.60 -5.92
CA ILE A 136 1.47 -16.65 -5.07
C ILE A 136 1.03 -16.38 -3.64
N THR A 137 0.44 -17.39 -3.01
CA THR A 137 0.07 -17.34 -1.58
C THR A 137 1.27 -17.75 -0.76
N ILE A 138 1.65 -16.92 0.21
CA ILE A 138 2.78 -17.16 1.10
C ILE A 138 2.27 -17.11 2.54
N ASP A 139 2.83 -17.97 3.40
CA ASP A 139 2.58 -17.90 4.84
C ASP A 139 3.28 -16.66 5.44
N MET A 140 2.58 -15.94 6.33
CA MET A 140 3.11 -14.74 6.95
C MET A 140 4.47 -14.94 7.64
N LYS A 141 4.76 -16.14 8.16
CA LYS A 141 6.08 -16.45 8.77
C LYS A 141 7.23 -16.34 7.77
N GLN A 142 7.00 -16.75 6.52
CA GLN A 142 8.01 -16.74 5.45
C GLN A 142 8.07 -15.38 4.73
N ALA A 143 7.04 -14.55 4.90
CA ALA A 143 6.90 -13.26 4.24
C ALA A 143 7.29 -12.06 5.12
N GLU A 144 7.95 -12.27 6.26
CA GLU A 144 8.27 -11.18 7.20
C GLU A 144 9.14 -10.10 6.53
N LYS A 145 10.09 -10.48 5.67
CA LYS A 145 10.92 -9.53 4.91
C LYS A 145 10.17 -8.83 3.76
N LEU A 146 9.05 -9.38 3.31
CA LEU A 146 8.23 -8.83 2.22
C LEU A 146 7.19 -7.81 2.73
N THR A 147 6.81 -7.94 4.00
CA THR A 147 5.80 -7.11 4.66
C THR A 147 6.38 -5.93 5.43
N LYS A 148 7.71 -5.86 5.59
CA LYS A 148 8.48 -4.69 6.05
C LYS A 148 8.78 -3.77 4.88
#